data_AF-A0A2V6M799-F1
#
_entry.id   AF-A0A2V6M799-F1
#
_cell.length_a   1.000
_cell.length_b   1.000
_cell.length_c   1.000
_cell.angle_alpha   90.00
_cell.angle_beta   90.00
_cell.angle_gamma   90.00
#
_symmetry.space_group_name_H-M   'P 1'
#
loop_
_entity.id
_entity.type
_entity.pdbx_description
1 polymer ?
#
loop_
_entity_poly.entity_id
_entity_poly.type
_entity_poly.pdbx_seq_one_letter_code
_entity_poly.pdbx_strand_id
1 'polypeptide(L)'
;MLPNHYHFVAASPSDSGNLRKFLGKLHMQTARQLNLWDETPGRKVWFQFWESHITFERSYLARLNYVHHNPARHGVVPLAENYRWCSAAWFARNASPAFVNTVKSFKTDRVNVPDDF
;
A
#
# COMPACT_ATOMS: atom_id res chain seq x y z
N MET A 1 -5.24 0.81 -2.09
CA MET A 1 -5.64 1.95 -1.26
C MET A 1 -7.01 1.70 -0.71
N LEU A 2 -7.23 1.85 0.59
CA LEU A 2 -8.55 1.79 1.20
C LEU A 2 -9.18 3.20 1.26
N PRO A 3 -10.48 3.33 1.61
CA PRO A 3 -11.14 4.63 1.69
C PRO A 3 -10.51 5.62 2.68
N ASN A 4 -9.89 5.12 3.74
CA ASN A 4 -9.34 5.90 4.85
C ASN A 4 -7.80 5.91 4.91
N HIS A 5 -7.12 4.97 4.26
CA HIS A 5 -5.65 4.89 4.27
C HIS A 5 -5.09 4.12 3.07
N TYR A 6 -3.77 4.08 2.92
CA TYR A 6 -3.13 3.27 1.88
C TYR A 6 -1.84 2.63 2.37
N HIS A 7 -1.53 1.47 1.79
CA HIS A 7 -0.26 0.77 1.95
C HIS A 7 0.42 0.62 0.59
N PHE A 8 1.75 0.71 0.56
CA PHE A 8 2.54 0.39 -0.63
C PHE A 8 3.91 -0.17 -0.23
N VAL A 9 4.51 -0.94 -1.14
CA VAL A 9 5.89 -1.42 -1.04
C VAL A 9 6.65 -0.89 -2.25
N ALA A 10 7.82 -0.30 -2.02
CA ALA A 10 8.66 0.25 -3.08
C ALA A 10 10.13 -0.11 -2.85
N ALA A 11 10.88 -0.21 -3.94
CA ALA A 11 12.34 -0.28 -3.88
C ALA A 11 12.89 1.13 -3.66
N SER A 12 13.68 1.31 -2.61
CA SER A 12 14.42 2.55 -2.39
C SER A 12 15.64 2.60 -3.31
N PRO A 13 16.01 3.77 -3.85
CA PRO A 13 17.35 4.00 -4.38
C PRO A 13 18.41 3.74 -3.30
N SER A 14 19.67 3.61 -3.72
CA SER A 14 20.82 3.44 -2.84
C SER A 14 20.94 4.55 -1.78
N ASP A 15 20.46 5.76 -2.09
CA ASP A 15 20.25 6.84 -1.12
C ASP A 15 18.81 6.81 -0.57
N SER A 16 18.66 6.28 0.64
CA SER A 16 17.39 6.05 1.33
C SER A 16 16.76 7.32 1.94
N GLY A 17 17.42 8.47 1.88
CA GLY A 17 16.97 9.72 2.51
C GLY A 17 15.76 10.42 1.88
N ASN A 18 15.17 9.86 0.81
CA ASN A 18 14.18 10.56 -0.01
C ASN A 18 12.71 10.22 0.31
N LEU A 19 12.41 9.17 1.09
CA LEU A 19 11.04 8.68 1.27
C LEU A 19 10.14 9.70 1.97
N ARG A 20 10.59 10.27 3.09
CA ARG A 20 9.84 11.33 3.81
C ARG A 20 9.57 12.56 2.92
N LYS A 21 10.55 12.96 2.10
CA LYS A 21 10.40 14.11 1.17
C LYS A 21 9.39 13.79 0.07
N PHE A 22 9.45 12.57 -0.48
CA PHE A 22 8.50 12.09 -1.47
C PHE A 22 7.07 12.05 -0.91
N LEU A 23 6.87 11.42 0.26
CA LEU A 23 5.58 11.33 0.91
C LEU A 23 5.00 12.70 1.27
N GLY A 24 5.83 13.62 1.77
CA GLY A 24 5.40 14.99 2.05
C GLY A 24 4.88 15.71 0.81
N LYS A 25 5.56 15.55 -0.35
CA LYS A 25 5.09 16.11 -1.62
C LYS A 25 3.80 15.44 -2.10
N LEU A 26 3.74 14.11 -2.06
CA LEU A 26 2.56 13.35 -2.45
C LEU A 26 1.33 13.78 -1.65
N HIS A 27 1.45 13.81 -0.31
CA HIS A 27 0.36 14.20 0.59
C HIS A 27 -0.06 15.65 0.38
N MET A 28 0.88 16.58 0.24
CA MET A 28 0.57 17.99 -0.03
C MET A 28 -0.20 18.15 -1.35
N GLN A 29 0.30 17.57 -2.44
CA GLN A 29 -0.31 17.75 -3.76
C GLN A 29 -1.71 17.14 -3.83
N THR A 30 -1.87 15.94 -3.29
CA THR A 30 -3.17 15.26 -3.27
C THR A 30 -4.16 15.91 -2.31
N ALA A 31 -3.74 16.37 -1.13
CA ALA A 31 -4.61 17.12 -0.22
C ALA A 31 -5.10 18.43 -0.84
N ARG A 32 -4.22 19.17 -1.52
CA ARG A 32 -4.60 20.39 -2.24
C ARG A 32 -5.65 20.08 -3.31
N GLN A 33 -5.44 19.02 -4.09
CA GLN A 33 -6.35 18.66 -5.18
C GLN A 33 -7.71 18.18 -4.66
N LEU A 34 -7.72 17.35 -3.61
CA LEU A 34 -8.95 16.84 -3.00
C LEU A 34 -9.78 17.97 -2.36
N ASN A 35 -9.14 18.88 -1.64
CA ASN A 35 -9.84 20.05 -1.08
C ASN A 35 -10.37 21.00 -2.17
N LEU A 36 -9.71 21.08 -3.32
CA LEU A 36 -10.21 21.85 -4.46
C LEU A 36 -11.46 21.18 -5.07
N TRP A 37 -11.43 19.86 -5.27
CA TRP A 37 -12.58 19.12 -5.80
C TRP A 37 -13.78 19.12 -4.85
N ASP A 38 -13.52 19.05 -3.54
CA ASP A 38 -14.57 18.98 -2.51
C ASP A 38 -14.96 20.38 -1.98
N GLU A 39 -14.44 21.47 -2.56
CA GLU A 39 -14.67 22.86 -2.10
C GLU A 39 -14.46 23.09 -0.59
N THR A 40 -13.50 22.36 0.01
CA THR A 40 -13.22 22.36 1.46
C THR A 40 -11.77 22.78 1.76
N PRO A 41 -11.36 24.02 1.44
CA PRO A 41 -10.01 24.48 1.69
C PRO A 41 -9.67 24.41 3.19
N GLY A 42 -8.44 23.99 3.51
CA GLY A 42 -7.95 23.90 4.89
C GLY A 42 -8.28 22.60 5.62
N ARG A 43 -9.15 21.73 5.08
CA ARG A 43 -9.38 20.38 5.65
C ARG A 43 -8.07 19.58 5.62
N LYS A 44 -7.75 18.96 6.75
CA LYS A 44 -6.64 18.01 6.86
C LYS A 44 -7.05 16.67 6.23
N VAL A 45 -6.41 16.32 5.12
CA VAL A 45 -6.66 15.06 4.39
C VAL A 45 -5.73 13.95 4.89
N TRP A 46 -4.44 14.25 5.05
CA TRP A 46 -3.42 13.29 5.46
C TRP A 46 -2.94 13.53 6.89
N PHE A 47 -2.54 12.44 7.55
CA PHE A 47 -2.06 12.42 8.92
C PHE A 47 -0.62 11.89 8.97
N GLN A 48 -0.31 11.06 9.96
CA GLN A 48 0.98 10.41 10.11
C GLN A 48 1.16 9.35 9.00
N PHE A 49 2.41 9.02 8.66
CA PHE A 49 2.73 7.84 7.86
C PHE A 49 3.68 6.95 8.66
N TRP A 50 3.54 5.64 8.51
CA TRP A 50 4.48 4.67 9.08
C TRP A 50 5.31 4.04 7.98
N GLU A 51 6.60 3.86 8.28
CA GLU A 51 7.55 3.22 7.37
C GLU A 51 8.26 2.07 8.06
N SER A 52 8.71 1.10 7.28
CA SER A 52 9.53 -0.01 7.73
C SER A 52 10.53 -0.35 6.65
N HIS A 53 11.82 -0.27 6.98
CA HIS A 53 12.86 -0.74 6.07
C HIS A 53 12.81 -2.27 6.00
N ILE A 54 12.60 -2.80 4.80
CA ILE A 54 12.52 -4.25 4.54
C ILE A 54 13.88 -4.76 4.07
N THR A 55 14.59 -5.49 4.93
CA THR A 55 15.96 -5.98 4.63
C THR A 55 16.03 -7.46 4.28
N PHE A 56 14.95 -8.21 4.49
CA PHE A 56 14.88 -9.63 4.21
C PHE A 56 13.83 -9.94 3.15
N GLU A 57 14.18 -10.79 2.18
CA GLU A 57 13.31 -11.20 1.09
C GLU A 57 11.99 -11.81 1.60
N ARG A 58 12.05 -12.71 2.58
CA ARG A 58 10.84 -13.31 3.18
C ARG A 58 9.89 -12.26 3.76
N SER A 59 10.45 -11.22 4.39
CA SER A 59 9.66 -10.11 4.91
C SER A 59 9.05 -9.28 3.80
N TYR A 60 9.76 -9.10 2.68
CA TYR A 60 9.23 -8.45 1.48
C TYR A 60 8.04 -9.22 0.89
N LEU A 61 8.17 -10.54 0.72
CA LEU A 61 7.10 -11.37 0.15
C LEU A 61 5.85 -11.37 1.03
N ALA A 62 6.02 -11.44 2.36
CA ALA A 62 4.90 -11.35 3.30
C ALA A 62 4.20 -9.98 3.23
N ARG A 63 4.97 -8.88 3.15
CA ARG A 63 4.44 -7.51 3.05
C ARG A 63 3.75 -7.26 1.70
N LEU A 64 4.29 -7.80 0.61
CA LEU A 64 3.66 -7.71 -0.70
C LEU A 64 2.31 -8.44 -0.71
N ASN A 65 2.26 -9.66 -0.14
CA ASN A 65 0.99 -10.38 -0.01
C ASN A 65 -0.01 -9.62 0.87
N TYR A 66 0.46 -9.08 2.00
CA TYR A 66 -0.36 -8.27 2.91
C TYR A 66 -1.00 -7.08 2.18
N VAL A 67 -0.20 -6.26 1.47
CA VAL A 67 -0.70 -5.07 0.76
C VAL A 67 -1.72 -5.44 -0.32
N HIS A 68 -1.48 -6.52 -1.06
CA HIS A 68 -2.44 -7.00 -2.06
C HIS A 68 -3.74 -7.50 -1.43
N HIS A 69 -3.64 -8.26 -0.34
CA HIS A 69 -4.78 -8.93 0.29
C HIS A 69 -5.58 -8.03 1.26
N ASN A 70 -5.02 -6.90 1.67
CA ASN A 70 -5.61 -5.98 2.64
C ASN A 70 -7.07 -5.56 2.30
N PRO A 71 -7.45 -5.25 1.04
CA PRO A 71 -8.85 -4.98 0.70
C PRO A 71 -9.80 -6.16 0.95
N ALA A 72 -9.34 -7.39 0.72
CA ALA A 72 -10.13 -8.59 1.00
C ALA A 72 -10.20 -8.89 2.51
N ARG A 73 -9.09 -8.68 3.21
CA ARG A 73 -9.02 -8.77 4.68
C ARG A 73 -10.02 -7.83 5.37
N HIS A 74 -10.19 -6.62 4.84
CA HIS A 74 -11.17 -5.62 5.31
C HIS A 74 -12.58 -5.82 4.75
N GLY A 75 -12.83 -6.90 4.01
CA GLY A 75 -14.16 -7.24 3.49
C GLY A 75 -14.68 -6.33 2.37
N VAL A 76 -13.83 -5.46 1.79
CA VAL A 76 -14.21 -4.54 0.70
C VAL A 76 -14.52 -5.32 -0.58
N VAL A 77 -13.81 -6.42 -0.80
CA VAL A 77 -14.00 -7.33 -1.93
C VAL A 77 -13.78 -8.78 -1.47
N PRO A 78 -14.40 -9.78 -2.12
CA PRO A 78 -14.16 -11.18 -1.76
C PRO A 78 -12.77 -11.68 -2.21
N LEU A 79 -12.19 -11.04 -3.22
CA LEU A 79 -10.89 -11.41 -3.80
C LEU A 79 -10.09 -10.14 -4.09
N ALA A 80 -8.82 -10.12 -3.70
CA ALA A 80 -7.92 -8.97 -3.84
C ALA A 80 -7.86 -8.42 -5.28
N GLU A 81 -7.84 -9.30 -6.27
CA GLU A 81 -7.80 -8.97 -7.69
C GLU A 81 -9.06 -8.26 -8.20
N ASN A 82 -10.17 -8.33 -7.47
CA ASN A 82 -11.39 -7.59 -7.81
C ASN A 82 -11.32 -6.12 -7.38
N TYR A 83 -10.32 -5.74 -6.59
CA TYR A 83 -10.20 -4.39 -6.09
C TYR A 83 -9.43 -3.49 -7.05
N ARG A 84 -10.16 -2.62 -7.76
CA ARG A 84 -9.60 -1.74 -8.80
C ARG A 84 -8.52 -0.77 -8.30
N TRP A 85 -8.49 -0.48 -7.00
CA TRP A 85 -7.57 0.48 -6.37
C TRP A 85 -6.35 -0.18 -5.73
N CYS A 86 -6.03 -1.42 -6.14
CA CYS A 86 -4.85 -2.14 -5.73
C CYS A 86 -4.16 -2.79 -6.95
N SER A 87 -2.86 -3.01 -6.83
CA SER A 87 -2.03 -3.66 -7.85
C SER A 87 -2.23 -5.18 -7.94
N ALA A 88 -3.04 -5.81 -7.08
CA ALA A 88 -3.22 -7.26 -7.04
C ALA A 88 -3.58 -7.86 -8.41
N ALA A 89 -4.54 -7.25 -9.12
CA ALA A 89 -4.99 -7.72 -10.43
C ALA A 89 -3.89 -7.57 -11.50
N TRP A 90 -3.16 -6.45 -11.47
CA TRP A 90 -2.04 -6.21 -12.37
C TRP A 90 -0.90 -7.21 -12.08
N PHE A 91 -0.59 -7.44 -10.81
CA PHE A 91 0.43 -8.39 -10.37
C PHE A 91 0.11 -9.81 -10.85
N ALA A 92 -1.13 -10.27 -10.64
CA ALA A 92 -1.57 -11.60 -11.06
C ALA A 92 -1.48 -11.81 -12.60
N ARG A 93 -1.62 -10.74 -13.39
CA ARG A 93 -1.55 -10.82 -14.86
C ARG A 93 -0.13 -10.72 -15.42
N ASN A 94 0.77 -10.01 -14.74
CA ASN A 94 2.07 -9.64 -15.31
C ASN A 94 3.25 -10.37 -14.68
N ALA A 95 3.11 -10.90 -13.46
CA ALA A 95 4.14 -11.72 -12.83
C ALA A 95 4.09 -13.18 -13.30
N SER A 96 5.22 -13.90 -13.18
CA SER A 96 5.22 -15.33 -13.47
C SER A 96 4.29 -16.08 -12.52
N PRO A 97 3.60 -17.14 -12.97
CA PRO A 97 2.72 -17.93 -12.10
C PRO A 97 3.44 -18.46 -10.86
N ALA A 98 4.71 -18.85 -11.00
CA ALA A 98 5.55 -19.27 -9.89
C ALA A 98 5.72 -18.14 -8.84
N PHE A 99 5.98 -16.91 -9.28
CA PHE A 99 6.15 -15.78 -8.36
C PHE A 99 4.84 -15.39 -7.68
N VAL A 100 3.72 -15.39 -8.42
CA VAL A 100 2.38 -15.14 -7.86
C VAL A 100 2.07 -16.17 -6.77
N ASN A 101 2.28 -17.46 -7.06
CA ASN A 101 2.04 -18.54 -6.09
C ASN A 101 2.95 -18.42 -4.87
N THR A 102 4.23 -18.09 -5.07
CA THR A 102 5.16 -17.82 -3.99
C THR A 102 4.63 -16.71 -3.09
N VAL A 103 4.31 -15.52 -3.62
CA VAL A 103 3.80 -14.40 -2.81
C VAL A 103 2.52 -14.80 -2.06
N LYS A 104 1.55 -15.44 -2.73
CA LYS A 104 0.29 -15.87 -2.10
C LYS A 104 0.49 -16.92 -0.99
N SER A 105 1.58 -17.70 -1.02
CA SER A 105 1.88 -18.71 0.00
C SER A 105 2.38 -18.12 1.33
N PHE A 106 2.88 -16.88 1.33
CA PHE A 106 3.35 -16.24 2.56
C PHE A 106 2.18 -15.83 3.44
N LYS A 107 2.15 -16.35 4.68
CA LYS A 107 1.15 -15.95 5.66
C LYS A 107 1.33 -14.50 6.08
N THR A 108 0.23 -13.82 6.33
CA THR A 108 0.17 -12.40 6.68
C THR A 108 -0.32 -12.17 8.12
N ASP A 109 -0.62 -13.24 8.87
CA ASP A 109 -1.12 -13.23 10.24
C ASP A 109 -0.15 -12.56 11.22
N ARG A 110 1.15 -12.65 10.96
CA ARG A 110 2.21 -12.05 11.80
C ARG A 110 2.73 -10.71 11.29
N VAL A 111 2.13 -10.15 10.24
CA VAL A 111 2.52 -8.83 9.74
C VAL A 111 1.99 -7.79 10.71
N ASN A 112 2.89 -7.21 11.50
CA ASN A 112 2.57 -6.15 12.45
C ASN A 112 2.62 -4.78 11.76
N VAL A 113 1.47 -4.34 11.23
CA VAL A 113 1.29 -3.04 10.58
C VAL A 113 0.05 -2.40 11.19
N PRO A 114 0.10 -1.13 11.63
CA PRO A 114 -1.10 -0.43 12.10
C PRO A 114 -2.12 -0.29 10.96
N ASP A 115 -3.30 -0.89 11.14
CA ASP A 115 -4.29 -1.09 10.06
C ASP A 115 -5.75 -1.17 10.55
N ASP A 116 -6.02 -0.91 11.84
CA ASP A 116 -7.35 -1.04 12.45
C ASP A 116 -8.22 0.23 12.29
N PHE A 117 -8.20 0.85 11.11
CA PHE A 117 -8.87 2.13 10.84
C PHE A 117 -10.23 1.99 10.17
#